data_AF-A0AB36ILU3-F1
#
_entry.id   AF-A0AB36ILU3-F1
#
_cell.length_a   1.000
_cell.length_b   1.000
_cell.length_c   1.000
_cell.angle_alpha   90.00
_cell.angle_beta   90.00
_cell.angle_gamma   90.00
#
_symmetry.space_group_name_H-M   'P 1'
#
loop_
_entity.id
_entity.type
_entity.pdbx_description
1 polymer ?
#
loop_
_entity_poly.entity_id
_entity_poly.type
_entity_poly.pdbx_seq_one_letter_code
_entity_poly.pdbx_strand_id
1 'polypeptide(L)'
;MKKYLKAFILFPLIIQIIGTVALTFSNNDTDQIQSSMLSVFIVAAVPTFLITLWAAFHRYASYNVKAIALIAGLIGFSYTVVAGFFYATLVNDMGFGEWLRAGGLEITCLMAAGLALYSVMVLPLLLPKERPL
;
A
#
# COMPACT_ATOMS: atom_id res chain seq x y z
N MET A 1 20.31 6.31 6.14
CA MET A 1 18.99 6.84 5.66
C MET A 1 19.06 7.63 4.35
N LYS A 2 20.07 8.48 4.06
CA LYS A 2 20.12 9.27 2.80
C LYS A 2 19.92 8.47 1.51
N LYS A 3 20.50 7.26 1.40
CA LYS A 3 20.36 6.38 0.22
C LYS A 3 18.94 5.80 0.03
N TYR A 4 18.13 5.75 1.08
CA TYR A 4 16.76 5.21 1.06
C TYR A 4 15.69 6.30 1.01
N LEU A 5 16.06 7.56 1.28
CA LEU A 5 15.15 8.71 1.30
C LEU A 5 14.36 8.86 -0.01
N LYS A 6 15.02 8.57 -1.14
CA LYS A 6 14.38 8.58 -2.45
C LYS A 6 13.26 7.53 -2.55
N ALA A 7 13.49 6.32 -2.04
CA ALA A 7 12.46 5.28 -2.01
C ALA A 7 11.31 5.68 -1.08
N PHE A 8 11.62 6.23 0.10
CA PHE A 8 10.63 6.68 1.10
C PHE A 8 9.61 7.67 0.54
N ILE A 9 10.05 8.56 -0.34
CA ILE A 9 9.19 9.60 -0.89
C ILE A 9 8.57 9.10 -2.20
N LEU A 10 9.37 8.56 -3.13
CA LEU A 10 8.87 8.21 -4.46
C LEU A 10 7.95 7.00 -4.45
N PHE A 11 8.20 5.98 -3.63
CA PHE A 11 7.40 4.77 -3.65
C PHE A 11 5.92 5.01 -3.25
N PRO A 12 5.62 5.70 -2.13
CA PRO A 12 4.25 6.08 -1.79
C PRO A 12 3.70 7.20 -2.69
N LEU A 13 4.54 8.11 -3.19
CA LEU A 13 4.09 9.16 -4.10
C LEU A 13 3.62 8.59 -5.45
N ILE A 14 4.34 7.63 -6.01
CA ILE A 14 3.99 7.01 -7.30
C ILE A 14 2.65 6.28 -7.17
N ILE A 15 2.43 5.50 -6.11
CA ILE A 15 1.14 4.81 -5.92
C ILE A 15 0.01 5.81 -5.65
N GLN A 16 0.29 6.91 -4.95
CA GLN A 16 -0.66 7.98 -4.71
C GLN A 16 -1.12 8.63 -6.02
N ILE A 17 -0.18 8.95 -6.91
CA ILE A 17 -0.49 9.54 -8.22
C ILE A 17 -1.29 8.55 -9.06
N ILE A 18 -0.84 7.30 -9.16
CA ILE A 18 -1.53 6.26 -9.96
C ILE A 18 -2.95 6.03 -9.42
N GLY A 19 -3.12 5.86 -8.12
CA GLY A 19 -4.42 5.62 -7.49
C GLY A 19 -5.36 6.82 -7.63
N THR A 20 -4.84 8.05 -7.49
CA THR A 20 -5.63 9.27 -7.69
C THR A 20 -6.10 9.36 -9.14
N VAL A 21 -5.21 9.16 -10.12
CA VAL A 21 -5.56 9.21 -11.54
C VAL A 21 -6.60 8.15 -11.88
N ALA A 22 -6.43 6.92 -11.40
CA ALA A 22 -7.39 5.84 -11.63
C ALA A 22 -8.79 6.17 -11.09
N LEU A 23 -8.89 6.77 -9.90
CA LEU A 23 -10.16 7.18 -9.32
C LEU A 23 -10.77 8.39 -10.03
N THR A 24 -9.96 9.35 -10.50
CA THR A 24 -10.46 10.48 -11.30
C THR A 24 -11.06 10.03 -12.63
N PHE A 25 -10.51 8.98 -13.26
CA PHE A 25 -11.14 8.40 -14.46
C PHE A 25 -12.40 7.58 -14.15
N SER A 26 -12.56 7.11 -12.91
CA SER A 26 -13.72 6.33 -12.49
C SER A 26 -14.87 7.18 -11.97
N ASN A 27 -14.59 8.38 -11.45
CA ASN A 27 -15.57 9.27 -10.83
C ASN A 27 -15.78 10.52 -11.69
N ASN A 28 -17.03 10.79 -12.05
CA ASN A 28 -17.39 11.96 -12.87
C ASN A 28 -17.59 13.25 -12.05
N ASP A 29 -17.65 13.16 -10.72
CA ASP A 29 -17.96 14.30 -9.83
C ASP A 29 -16.71 14.85 -9.13
N THR A 30 -16.48 16.16 -9.25
CA THR A 30 -15.28 16.84 -8.77
C THR A 30 -15.13 16.86 -7.24
N ASP A 31 -16.23 16.91 -6.49
CA ASP A 31 -16.19 16.88 -5.01
C ASP A 31 -15.79 15.50 -4.49
N GLN A 32 -16.07 14.46 -5.27
CA GLN A 32 -15.66 13.09 -4.98
C GLN A 32 -14.16 12.89 -5.18
N ILE A 33 -13.49 13.73 -5.98
CA ILE A 33 -12.04 13.64 -6.26
C ILE A 33 -11.22 13.95 -5.01
N GLN A 34 -11.57 14.98 -4.23
CA GLN A 34 -10.85 15.31 -2.99
C GLN A 34 -10.97 14.19 -1.94
N SER A 35 -12.18 13.65 -1.76
CA SER A 35 -12.41 12.49 -0.90
C SER A 35 -11.64 11.26 -1.39
N SER A 36 -11.61 11.06 -2.72
CA SER A 36 -10.85 9.98 -3.37
C SER A 36 -9.35 10.10 -3.13
N MET A 37 -8.76 11.29 -3.21
CA MET A 37 -7.34 11.51 -2.92
C MET A 37 -6.95 11.11 -1.49
N LEU A 38 -7.77 11.51 -0.51
CA LEU A 38 -7.58 11.13 0.89
C LEU A 38 -7.72 9.61 1.09
N SER A 39 -8.69 8.98 0.42
CA SER A 39 -8.87 7.53 0.48
C SER A 39 -7.66 6.78 -0.07
N VAL A 40 -7.10 7.19 -1.22
CA VAL A 40 -5.90 6.58 -1.82
C VAL A 40 -4.69 6.77 -0.93
N PHE A 41 -4.59 7.93 -0.26
CA PHE A 41 -3.50 8.20 0.67
C PHE A 41 -3.51 7.22 1.84
N ILE A 42 -4.67 7.03 2.46
CA ILE A 42 -4.81 6.12 3.59
C ILE A 42 -4.63 4.67 3.12
N VAL A 43 -5.34 4.26 2.06
CA VAL A 43 -5.43 2.85 1.66
C VAL A 43 -4.18 2.34 0.93
N ALA A 44 -3.46 3.19 0.19
CA ALA A 44 -2.33 2.77 -0.63
C ALA A 44 -1.00 3.43 -0.24
N ALA A 45 -0.98 4.73 0.06
CA ALA A 45 0.27 5.43 0.37
C ALA A 45 0.82 5.06 1.77
N VAL A 46 -0.04 4.85 2.77
CA VAL A 46 0.41 4.43 4.11
C VAL A 46 1.01 3.02 4.11
N PRO A 47 0.39 1.98 3.52
CA PRO A 47 1.01 0.66 3.44
C PRO A 47 2.33 0.66 2.67
N THR A 48 2.39 1.37 1.54
CA THR A 48 3.63 1.47 0.75
C THR A 48 4.74 2.20 1.51
N PHE A 49 4.39 3.22 2.30
CA PHE A 49 5.35 3.86 3.22
C PHE A 49 5.86 2.87 4.27
N LEU A 50 4.99 2.07 4.90
CA LEU A 50 5.38 1.05 5.89
C LEU A 50 6.30 -0.02 5.28
N ILE A 51 6.04 -0.45 4.05
CA ILE A 51 6.89 -1.40 3.31
C ILE A 51 8.28 -0.82 3.09
N THR A 52 8.34 0.45 2.69
CA THR A 52 9.62 1.14 2.45
C THR A 52 10.38 1.39 3.74
N LEU A 53 9.68 1.71 4.83
CA LEU A 53 10.22 1.86 6.17
C LEU A 53 10.88 0.55 6.63
N TRP A 54 10.16 -0.57 6.47
CA TRP A 54 10.69 -1.89 6.79
C TRP A 54 11.94 -2.23 5.98
N ALA A 55 11.90 -1.98 4.66
CA ALA A 55 13.04 -2.21 3.77
C ALA A 55 14.26 -1.38 4.15
N ALA A 56 14.06 -0.14 4.60
CA ALA A 56 15.15 0.72 5.06
C ALA A 56 15.75 0.27 6.39
N PHE A 57 14.93 -0.12 7.36
CA PHE A 57 15.40 -0.66 8.66
C PHE A 57 16.23 -1.93 8.48
N HIS A 58 15.78 -2.84 7.63
CA HIS A 58 16.47 -4.10 7.36
C HIS A 58 17.56 -3.98 6.29
N ARG A 59 17.90 -2.75 5.87
CA ARG A 59 18.93 -2.44 4.87
C ARG A 59 18.79 -3.30 3.61
N TYR A 60 17.56 -3.50 3.14
CA TYR A 60 17.29 -4.29 1.94
C TYR A 60 18.04 -3.67 0.75
N ALA A 61 18.68 -4.55 -0.02
CA ALA A 61 19.27 -4.22 -1.31
C ALA A 61 18.30 -4.65 -2.42
N SER A 62 18.46 -4.10 -3.62
CA SER A 62 17.56 -4.33 -4.76
C SER A 62 17.33 -5.80 -5.11
N TYR A 63 18.24 -6.72 -4.75
CA TYR A 63 18.13 -8.15 -5.06
C TYR A 63 17.29 -8.96 -4.06
N ASN A 64 16.86 -8.39 -2.93
CA ASN A 64 16.05 -9.08 -1.91
C ASN A 64 14.56 -9.20 -2.30
N VAL A 65 14.28 -9.49 -3.57
CA VAL A 65 12.94 -9.41 -4.18
C VAL A 65 11.92 -10.33 -3.49
N LYS A 66 12.32 -11.54 -3.10
CA LYS A 66 11.44 -12.48 -2.40
C LYS A 66 11.00 -11.97 -1.02
N ALA A 67 11.94 -11.39 -0.27
CA ALA A 67 11.66 -10.83 1.05
C ALA A 67 10.79 -9.57 0.94
N ILE A 68 11.05 -8.73 -0.06
CA ILE A 68 10.24 -7.55 -0.39
C ILE A 68 8.79 -7.96 -0.72
N ALA A 69 8.60 -8.96 -1.57
CA ALA A 69 7.28 -9.45 -1.94
C ALA A 69 6.49 -9.95 -0.72
N LEU A 70 7.14 -10.77 0.12
CA LEU A 70 6.51 -11.37 1.29
C LEU A 70 6.11 -10.30 2.31
N ILE A 71 7.01 -9.38 2.65
CA ILE A 71 6.69 -8.32 3.62
C ILE A 71 5.65 -7.35 3.07
N ALA A 72 5.69 -7.04 1.77
CA ALA A 72 4.71 -6.19 1.13
C ALA A 72 3.31 -6.82 1.14
N GLY A 73 3.21 -8.11 0.84
CA GLY A 73 1.97 -8.86 0.97
C GLY A 73 1.46 -8.89 2.41
N LEU A 74 2.34 -9.15 3.38
CA LEU A 74 1.97 -9.21 4.79
C LEU A 74 1.48 -7.87 5.33
N ILE A 75 2.18 -6.78 5.01
CA ILE A 75 1.79 -5.41 5.39
C ILE A 75 0.48 -5.04 4.69
N GLY A 76 0.36 -5.30 3.38
CA GLY A 76 -0.86 -5.01 2.62
C GLY A 76 -2.08 -5.75 3.17
N PHE A 77 -1.93 -7.04 3.48
CA PHE A 77 -2.95 -7.87 4.09
C PHE A 77 -3.32 -7.37 5.50
N SER A 78 -2.32 -7.20 6.37
CA SER A 78 -2.56 -6.80 7.76
C SER A 78 -3.21 -5.43 7.84
N TYR A 79 -2.76 -4.48 7.02
CA TYR A 79 -3.30 -3.14 6.98
C TYR A 79 -4.77 -3.14 6.52
N THR A 80 -5.10 -3.90 5.47
CA THR A 80 -6.47 -3.96 4.96
C THR A 80 -7.43 -4.68 5.89
N VAL A 81 -6.98 -5.70 6.64
CA VAL A 81 -7.78 -6.30 7.71
C VAL A 81 -8.10 -5.29 8.80
N VAL A 82 -7.09 -4.54 9.29
CA VAL A 82 -7.28 -3.52 10.33
C VAL A 82 -8.18 -2.38 9.83
N ALA A 83 -7.92 -1.87 8.64
CA ALA A 83 -8.73 -0.81 8.03
C ALA A 83 -10.17 -1.29 7.79
N GLY A 84 -10.36 -2.53 7.32
CA GLY A 84 -11.66 -3.16 7.13
C GLY A 84 -12.44 -3.31 8.42
N PHE A 85 -11.78 -3.69 9.52
CA PHE A 85 -12.38 -3.74 10.84
C PHE A 85 -12.92 -2.37 11.28
N PHE A 86 -12.09 -1.32 11.19
CA PHE A 86 -12.51 0.03 11.54
C PHE A 86 -13.63 0.55 10.63
N TYR A 87 -13.56 0.28 9.33
CA TYR A 87 -14.60 0.67 8.39
C TYR A 87 -15.94 -0.03 8.70
N ALA A 88 -15.89 -1.33 8.97
CA ALA A 88 -17.05 -2.13 9.33
C ALA A 88 -17.72 -1.61 10.61
N THR A 89 -16.93 -1.40 11.67
CA THR A 89 -17.45 -1.03 13.00
C THR A 89 -17.76 0.45 13.16
N LEU A 90 -16.94 1.36 12.61
CA LEU A 90 -17.08 2.80 12.86
C LEU A 90 -17.88 3.53 11.79
N VAL A 91 -17.99 2.97 10.57
CA VAL A 91 -18.63 3.66 9.44
C VAL A 91 -19.96 3.02 9.07
N ASN A 92 -20.02 1.69 9.01
CA ASN A 92 -21.21 0.97 8.56
C ASN A 92 -21.99 0.24 9.67
N ASP A 93 -21.54 0.37 10.92
CA ASP A 93 -22.14 -0.31 12.09
C ASP A 93 -22.42 -1.81 11.85
N MET A 94 -21.53 -2.45 11.08
CA MET A 94 -21.63 -3.85 10.67
C MET A 94 -20.58 -4.72 11.39
N GLY A 95 -20.90 -6.00 11.58
CA GLY A 95 -19.95 -6.94 12.17
C GLY A 95 -18.76 -7.23 11.25
N PHE A 96 -17.56 -7.39 11.81
CA PHE A 96 -16.36 -7.72 11.01
C PHE A 96 -16.52 -9.02 10.19
N GLY A 97 -17.20 -10.03 10.77
CA GLY A 97 -17.49 -11.28 10.05
C GLY A 97 -18.50 -11.10 8.91
N GLU A 98 -19.36 -10.09 8.98
CA GLU A 98 -20.28 -9.72 7.91
C GLU A 98 -19.55 -8.98 6.80
N TRP A 99 -18.68 -8.03 7.16
CA TRP A 99 -17.78 -7.36 6.22
C TRP A 99 -16.90 -8.35 5.44
N LEU A 100 -16.33 -9.37 6.11
CA LEU A 100 -15.55 -10.41 5.47
C LEU A 100 -16.35 -11.19 4.42
N ARG A 101 -17.63 -11.51 4.71
CA ARG A 101 -18.52 -12.21 3.78
C ARG A 101 -19.04 -11.31 2.66
N ALA A 102 -19.08 -10.00 2.87
CA ALA A 102 -19.51 -9.00 1.92
C ALA A 102 -18.44 -8.63 0.87
N GLY A 103 -17.34 -9.38 0.77
CA GLY A 103 -16.25 -9.11 -0.17
C GLY A 103 -14.97 -8.57 0.48
N GLY A 104 -14.95 -8.39 1.81
CA GLY A 104 -13.81 -7.83 2.53
C GLY A 104 -12.54 -8.68 2.41
N LEU A 105 -12.68 -10.01 2.36
CA LEU A 105 -11.55 -10.92 2.20
C LEU A 105 -10.92 -10.79 0.81
N GLU A 106 -11.73 -10.69 -0.23
CA GLU A 106 -11.32 -10.53 -1.61
C GLU A 106 -10.57 -9.21 -1.80
N ILE A 107 -11.08 -8.12 -1.23
CA ILE A 107 -10.42 -6.81 -1.22
C ILE A 107 -9.06 -6.90 -0.52
N THR A 108 -9.02 -7.56 0.64
CA THR A 108 -7.79 -7.75 1.43
C THR A 108 -6.72 -8.52 0.63
N CYS A 109 -7.12 -9.64 0.03
CA CYS A 109 -6.24 -10.46 -0.80
C CYS A 109 -5.76 -9.72 -2.05
N LEU A 110 -6.66 -9.00 -2.73
CA LEU A 110 -6.33 -8.22 -3.92
C LEU A 110 -5.36 -7.09 -3.58
N MET A 111 -5.53 -6.45 -2.42
CA MET A 111 -4.57 -5.44 -1.97
C MET A 111 -3.22 -6.02 -1.58
N ALA A 112 -3.20 -7.15 -0.86
CA ALA A 112 -1.96 -7.83 -0.52
C ALA A 112 -1.19 -8.24 -1.78
N ALA A 113 -1.87 -8.82 -2.77
CA ALA A 113 -1.29 -9.19 -4.06
C ALA A 113 -0.82 -7.96 -4.84
N GLY A 114 -1.65 -6.93 -4.93
CA GLY A 114 -1.32 -5.68 -5.64
C GLY A 114 -0.09 -4.99 -5.06
N LEU A 115 -0.01 -4.87 -3.72
CA LEU A 115 1.15 -4.29 -3.04
C LEU A 115 2.39 -5.16 -3.17
N ALA A 116 2.26 -6.49 -3.10
CA ALA A 116 3.38 -7.39 -3.31
C ALA A 116 3.97 -7.25 -4.73
N LEU A 117 3.10 -7.25 -5.75
CA LEU A 117 3.51 -7.07 -7.15
C LEU A 117 4.13 -5.70 -7.38
N TYR A 118 3.47 -4.63 -6.93
CA TYR A 118 3.98 -3.26 -7.05
C TYR A 118 5.33 -3.10 -6.35
N SER A 119 5.49 -3.69 -5.16
CA SER A 119 6.75 -3.64 -4.42
C SER A 119 7.87 -4.36 -5.15
N VAL A 120 7.60 -5.52 -5.76
CA VAL A 120 8.61 -6.24 -6.56
C VAL A 120 9.04 -5.47 -7.80
N MET A 121 8.13 -4.74 -8.44
CA MET A 121 8.42 -3.98 -9.65
C MET A 121 9.15 -2.66 -9.36
N VAL A 122 8.67 -1.91 -8.38
CA VAL A 122 9.09 -0.51 -8.18
C VAL A 122 10.12 -0.38 -7.06
N LEU A 123 10.03 -1.16 -5.98
CA LEU A 123 10.91 -0.99 -4.83
C LEU A 123 12.39 -1.36 -5.15
N PRO A 124 12.72 -2.45 -5.86
CA PRO A 124 14.09 -2.73 -6.29
C PRO A 124 14.75 -1.63 -7.12
N LEU A 125 13.97 -0.89 -7.92
CA LEU A 125 14.45 0.23 -8.73
C LEU A 125 14.81 1.46 -7.88
N LEU A 126 14.16 1.60 -6.72
CA LEU A 126 14.34 2.72 -5.80
C LEU A 126 15.34 2.42 -4.68
N LEU A 127 15.56 1.14 -4.37
CA LEU A 127 16.52 0.68 -3.37
C LEU A 127 17.97 0.77 -3.88
N PRO A 128 18.95 0.89 -2.97
CA PRO A 128 20.36 0.84 -3.35
C PRO A 128 20.74 -0.56 -3.88
N LYS A 129 21.54 -0.56 -4.96
CA LYS A 129 22.02 -1.79 -5.62
C LYS A 129 22.99 -2.59 -4.76
N GLU A 130 23.76 -1.90 -3.93
CA GLU A 130 24.70 -2.50 -2.99
C GLU A 130 24.17 -2.32 -1.56
N ARG A 131 24.40 -3.33 -0.70
CA ARG A 131 24.15 -3.15 0.73
C ARG A 131 25.05 -2.02 1.22
N PRO A 132 24.49 -0.92 1.77
CA PRO A 132 25.34 0.05 2.42
C PRO A 132 26.07 -0.67 3.56
N LEU A 133 27.39 -0.50 3.65
CA LEU A 133 28.23 -0.92 4.79
C LEU A 133 27.71 -0.30 6.09
#